data_AF-A0A7X8JGQ3-F1
#
_entry.id   AF-A0A7X8JGQ3-F1
#
_cell.length_a   1.000
_cell.length_b   1.000
_cell.length_c   1.000
_cell.angle_alpha   90.00
_cell.angle_beta   90.00
_cell.angle_gamma   90.00
#
_symmetry.space_group_name_H-M   'P 1'
#
loop_
_entity.id
_entity.type
_entity.pdbx_description
1 polymer ?
#
loop_
_entity_poly.entity_id
_entity_poly.type
_entity_poly.pdbx_seq_one_letter_code
_entity_poly.pdbx_strand_id
1 'polypeptide(L)'
;MGEYQKLIEDIRELYLKDAIRPFPYDDLRQLQCKLEREFLRLGQDESINADYDAYCSYIAGLASGGVERYLSDKVERHNMKQLVSKSFFEWFPQYRFIEGYDLTGFDGFDRDLKLHDRLRSMLLEIITQYEAERCSDKNVNI
;
A
#
# COMPACT_ATOMS: atom_id res chain seq x y z
N MET A 1 -11.82 23.99 -0.90
CA MET A 1 -11.34 22.64 -0.55
C MET A 1 -10.24 22.36 -1.56
N GLY A 2 -8.99 22.17 -1.11
CA GLY A 2 -7.91 21.84 -2.03
C GLY A 2 -8.16 20.49 -2.68
N GLU A 3 -7.48 20.21 -3.80
CA GLU A 3 -7.72 18.99 -4.58
C GLU A 3 -7.35 17.74 -3.76
N TYR A 4 -6.33 17.85 -2.90
CA TYR A 4 -5.87 16.73 -2.08
C TYR A 4 -6.82 16.37 -0.95
N GLN A 5 -7.63 17.30 -0.41
CA GLN A 5 -8.61 16.96 0.62
C GLN A 5 -9.75 16.11 0.06
N LYS A 6 -10.14 16.33 -1.19
CA LYS A 6 -11.14 15.48 -1.84
C LYS A 6 -10.60 14.04 -1.98
N LEU A 7 -9.35 13.87 -2.37
CA LEU A 7 -8.70 12.56 -2.43
C LEU A 7 -8.63 11.86 -1.07
N ILE A 8 -8.48 12.62 0.03
CA ILE A 8 -8.52 12.07 1.40
C ILE A 8 -9.92 11.52 1.73
N GLU A 9 -10.99 12.15 1.25
CA GLU A 9 -12.34 11.60 1.43
C GLU A 9 -12.56 10.38 0.53
N ASP A 10 -12.16 10.45 -0.75
CA ASP A 10 -12.27 9.33 -1.70
C ASP A 10 -11.52 8.08 -1.21
N ILE A 11 -10.33 8.24 -0.61
CA ILE A 11 -9.55 7.12 -0.07
C ILE A 11 -10.22 6.51 1.17
N ARG A 12 -10.82 7.33 2.04
CA ARG A 12 -11.55 6.87 3.22
C ARG A 12 -12.77 6.05 2.83
N GLU A 13 -13.55 6.52 1.86
CA GLU A 13 -14.70 5.78 1.35
C GLU A 13 -14.30 4.43 0.74
N LEU A 14 -13.23 4.42 -0.07
CA LEU A 14 -12.71 3.18 -0.65
C LEU A 14 -12.23 2.21 0.43
N TYR A 15 -11.49 2.70 1.43
CA TYR A 15 -11.03 1.89 2.57
C TYR A 15 -12.20 1.28 3.35
N LEU A 16 -13.18 2.09 3.73
CA LEU A 16 -14.35 1.62 4.51
C LEU A 16 -15.19 0.60 3.75
N LYS A 17 -15.31 0.74 2.43
CA LYS A 17 -16.10 -0.15 1.60
C LYS A 17 -15.41 -1.49 1.34
N ASP A 18 -14.11 -1.45 1.01
CA ASP A 18 -13.46 -2.60 0.38
C ASP A 18 -12.31 -3.21 1.21
N ALA A 19 -11.71 -2.46 2.15
CA ALA A 19 -10.56 -2.94 2.93
C ALA A 19 -10.95 -3.59 4.27
N ILE A 20 -12.21 -3.44 4.72
CA ILE A 20 -12.72 -4.12 5.92
C ILE A 20 -13.12 -5.56 5.55
N ARG A 21 -12.12 -6.41 5.31
CA ARG A 21 -12.31 -7.83 4.99
C ARG A 21 -11.35 -8.69 5.81
N PRO A 22 -11.67 -9.98 6.02
CA PRO A 22 -10.74 -10.91 6.63
C PRO A 22 -9.46 -11.03 5.79
N PHE A 23 -8.31 -11.08 6.46
CA PHE A 23 -7.02 -11.31 5.82
C PHE A 23 -7.02 -12.65 5.05
N PRO A 24 -6.40 -12.72 3.84
CA PRO A 24 -6.53 -13.85 2.92
C PRO A 24 -5.60 -15.03 3.29
N TYR A 25 -5.73 -15.55 4.52
CA TYR A 25 -4.90 -16.65 5.03
C TYR A 25 -4.99 -17.92 4.19
N ASP A 26 -6.19 -18.27 3.71
CA ASP A 26 -6.38 -19.50 2.94
C ASP A 26 -5.75 -19.40 1.56
N ASP A 27 -5.85 -18.24 0.91
CA ASP A 27 -5.22 -17.99 -0.38
C ASP A 27 -3.70 -18.01 -0.27
N LEU A 28 -3.14 -17.31 0.74
CA LEU A 28 -1.70 -17.30 0.98
C LEU A 28 -1.16 -18.69 1.32
N ARG A 29 -1.93 -19.51 2.04
CA ARG A 29 -1.56 -20.91 2.31
C ARG A 29 -1.55 -21.74 1.03
N GLN A 30 -2.59 -21.61 0.21
CA GLN A 30 -2.67 -22.34 -1.06
C GLN A 30 -1.57 -21.89 -2.03
N LEU A 31 -1.23 -20.60 -2.05
CA LEU A 31 -0.14 -20.04 -2.84
C LEU A 31 1.21 -20.62 -2.40
N GLN A 32 1.45 -20.70 -1.10
CA GLN A 32 2.63 -21.33 -0.53
C GLN A 32 2.72 -22.82 -0.91
N CYS A 33 1.61 -23.57 -0.87
CA CYS A 33 1.60 -24.96 -1.33
C CYS A 33 1.87 -25.09 -2.83
N LYS A 34 1.26 -24.22 -3.66
CA LYS A 34 1.44 -24.23 -5.12
C LYS A 34 2.88 -23.90 -5.52
N LEU A 35 3.53 -23.00 -4.79
CA LEU A 35 4.86 -22.49 -5.07
C LEU A 35 5.90 -22.98 -4.05
N GLU A 36 5.66 -24.15 -3.44
CA GLU A 36 6.45 -24.68 -2.32
C GLU A 36 7.95 -24.63 -2.59
N ARG A 37 8.39 -25.03 -3.79
CA ARG A 37 9.81 -25.01 -4.18
C ARG A 37 10.44 -23.62 -4.11
N GLU A 38 9.67 -22.59 -4.41
CA GLU A 38 10.16 -21.21 -4.41
C GLU A 38 10.16 -20.64 -3.00
N PHE A 39 9.14 -20.95 -2.20
CA PHE A 39 9.13 -20.61 -0.78
C PHE A 39 10.22 -21.34 0.01
N LEU A 40 10.55 -22.60 -0.31
CA LEU A 40 11.65 -23.34 0.32
C LEU A 40 13.04 -22.75 0.01
N ARG A 41 13.17 -21.92 -1.03
CA ARG A 41 14.42 -21.20 -1.34
C ARG A 41 14.58 -19.93 -0.51
N LEU A 42 13.51 -19.49 0.17
CA LEU A 42 13.57 -18.35 1.08
C LEU A 42 14.22 -18.75 2.40
N GLY A 43 14.69 -17.76 3.18
CA GLY A 43 15.23 -17.98 4.51
C GLY A 43 14.16 -18.54 5.46
N GLN A 44 14.57 -19.27 6.50
CA GLN A 44 13.63 -19.85 7.49
C GLN A 44 12.82 -18.79 8.28
N ASP A 45 13.32 -17.56 8.32
CA ASP A 45 12.69 -16.45 9.02
C ASP A 45 11.69 -15.67 8.13
N GLU A 46 11.56 -16.03 6.85
CA GLU A 46 10.69 -15.36 5.89
C GLU A 46 9.23 -15.82 6.04
N SER A 47 8.31 -14.87 6.21
CA SER A 47 6.89 -15.17 6.41
C SER A 47 6.04 -14.23 5.56
N ILE A 48 5.57 -14.72 4.42
CA ILE A 48 4.72 -13.93 3.51
C ILE A 48 3.46 -13.43 4.20
N ASN A 49 2.94 -14.18 5.17
CA ASN A 49 1.79 -13.74 5.96
C ASN A 49 2.14 -12.50 6.79
N ALA A 50 3.27 -12.50 7.50
CA ALA A 50 3.68 -11.39 8.34
C ALA A 50 4.07 -10.16 7.50
N ASP A 51 4.80 -10.37 6.41
CA ASP A 51 5.26 -9.30 5.53
C ASP A 51 4.09 -8.66 4.76
N TYR A 52 3.15 -9.47 4.28
CA TYR A 52 1.93 -8.97 3.63
C TYR A 52 1.02 -8.25 4.62
N ASP A 53 0.86 -8.76 5.85
CA ASP A 53 0.10 -8.08 6.90
C ASP A 53 0.72 -6.72 7.26
N ALA A 54 2.04 -6.65 7.38
CA ALA A 54 2.75 -5.40 7.64
C ALA A 54 2.54 -4.38 6.51
N TYR A 55 2.62 -4.81 5.26
CA TYR A 55 2.35 -3.96 4.08
C TYR A 55 0.91 -3.42 4.08
N CYS A 56 -0.07 -4.31 4.21
CA CYS A 56 -1.48 -3.97 4.22
C CYS A 56 -1.82 -3.05 5.38
N SER A 57 -1.35 -3.37 6.59
CA SER A 57 -1.57 -2.56 7.80
C SER A 57 -1.00 -1.15 7.69
N TYR A 58 0.17 -1.00 7.08
CA TYR A 58 0.76 0.31 6.86
C TYR A 58 -0.11 1.19 5.96
N ILE A 59 -0.52 0.66 4.80
CA ILE A 59 -1.37 1.38 3.84
C ILE A 59 -2.76 1.66 4.44
N ALA A 60 -3.36 0.67 5.10
CA ALA A 60 -4.64 0.79 5.78
C ALA A 60 -4.64 1.89 6.85
N GLY A 61 -3.60 1.94 7.69
CA GLY A 61 -3.46 2.97 8.73
C GLY A 61 -3.37 4.38 8.17
N LEU A 62 -2.74 4.54 7.00
CA LEU A 62 -2.72 5.82 6.29
C LEU A 62 -4.09 6.16 5.68
N ALA A 63 -4.70 5.22 4.98
CA ALA A 63 -5.99 5.37 4.30
C ALA A 63 -7.14 5.64 5.29
N SER A 64 -7.09 5.08 6.49
CA SER A 64 -8.10 5.30 7.54
C SER A 64 -8.00 6.69 8.19
N GLY A 65 -7.04 7.53 7.79
CA GLY A 65 -6.86 8.90 8.30
C GLY A 65 -5.47 9.19 8.87
N GLY A 66 -4.56 8.21 8.91
CA GLY A 66 -3.18 8.45 9.32
C GLY A 66 -2.45 9.45 8.41
N VAL A 67 -2.82 9.52 7.12
CA VAL A 67 -2.20 10.42 6.14
C VAL A 67 -2.20 11.88 6.58
N GLU A 68 -3.29 12.37 7.20
CA GLU A 68 -3.40 13.76 7.66
C GLU A 68 -2.39 14.12 8.74
N ARG A 69 -2.01 13.16 9.58
CA ARG A 69 -1.04 13.36 10.68
C ARG A 69 0.36 13.57 10.14
N TYR A 70 0.72 12.85 9.08
CA TYR A 70 2.07 12.86 8.51
C TYR A 70 2.27 13.94 7.44
N LEU A 71 1.20 14.43 6.81
CA LEU A 71 1.31 15.40 5.71
C LEU A 71 1.98 16.71 6.12
N SER A 72 1.75 17.22 7.34
CA SER A 72 2.27 18.52 7.77
C SER A 72 3.77 18.53 8.05
N ASP A 73 4.29 17.47 8.66
CA ASP A 73 5.71 17.34 8.94
C ASP A 73 6.48 16.90 7.69
N LYS A 74 7.58 17.60 7.37
CA LYS A 74 8.34 17.35 6.14
C LYS A 74 9.10 16.01 6.18
N VAL A 75 9.61 15.61 7.34
CA VAL A 75 10.37 14.38 7.50
C VAL A 75 9.44 13.18 7.46
N GLU A 76 8.33 13.24 8.21
CA GLU A 76 7.30 12.20 8.19
C GLU A 76 6.70 12.03 6.80
N ARG A 77 6.34 13.13 6.12
CA ARG A 77 5.83 13.07 4.74
C ARG A 77 6.85 12.47 3.77
N HIS A 78 8.14 12.79 3.92
CA HIS A 78 9.19 12.22 3.06
C HIS A 78 9.29 10.70 3.28
N ASN A 79 9.35 10.25 4.53
CA ASN A 79 9.40 8.83 4.88
C ASN A 79 8.16 8.08 4.38
N MET A 80 6.97 8.66 4.60
CA MET A 80 5.72 8.13 4.08
C MET A 80 5.75 7.99 2.56
N LYS A 81 6.22 9.03 1.84
CA LYS A 81 6.35 9.01 0.37
C LYS A 81 7.23 7.86 -0.12
N GLN A 82 8.38 7.61 0.52
CA GLN A 82 9.29 6.51 0.17
C GLN A 82 8.67 5.13 0.36
N LEU A 83 7.80 4.99 1.36
CA LEU A 83 7.14 3.74 1.68
C LEU A 83 5.95 3.50 0.74
N VAL A 84 5.06 4.49 0.54
CA VAL A 84 3.89 4.32 -0.35
C VAL A 84 4.24 4.30 -1.84
N SER A 85 5.43 4.79 -2.24
CA SER A 85 5.88 4.73 -3.63
C SER A 85 6.23 3.32 -4.10
N LYS A 86 6.33 2.36 -3.19
CA LYS A 86 6.72 0.98 -3.48
C LYS A 86 5.49 0.06 -3.37
N SER A 87 5.34 -0.82 -4.34
CA SER A 87 4.44 -1.97 -4.29
C SER A 87 4.89 -3.00 -3.25
N PHE A 88 4.04 -3.98 -2.96
CA PHE A 88 4.36 -5.10 -2.06
C PHE A 88 5.68 -5.78 -2.45
N PHE A 89 5.86 -6.06 -3.73
CA PHE A 89 7.05 -6.73 -4.26
C PHE A 89 8.31 -5.85 -4.27
N GLU A 90 8.17 -4.54 -4.12
CA GLU A 90 9.29 -3.61 -3.93
C GLU A 90 9.63 -3.41 -2.44
N TRP A 91 8.68 -3.63 -1.53
CA TRP A 91 8.96 -3.75 -0.10
C TRP A 91 9.65 -5.06 0.21
N PHE A 92 9.15 -6.14 -0.37
CA PHE A 92 9.57 -7.51 -0.10
C PHE A 92 10.01 -8.19 -1.40
N PRO A 93 11.22 -7.85 -1.91
CA PRO A 93 11.72 -8.32 -3.19
C PRO A 93 11.90 -9.85 -3.25
N GLN A 94 11.99 -10.51 -2.10
CA GLN A 94 12.07 -11.97 -2.02
C GLN A 94 10.82 -12.67 -2.58
N TYR A 95 9.67 -12.00 -2.64
CA TYR A 95 8.42 -12.55 -3.18
C TYR A 95 8.18 -12.22 -4.66
N ARG A 96 9.12 -11.55 -5.35
CA ARG A 96 8.96 -11.18 -6.77
C ARG A 96 8.70 -12.33 -7.72
N PHE A 97 9.10 -13.55 -7.35
CA PHE A 97 8.78 -14.73 -8.16
C PHE A 97 7.26 -14.88 -8.38
N ILE A 98 6.43 -14.42 -7.44
CA ILE A 98 4.96 -14.46 -7.53
C ILE A 98 4.44 -13.65 -8.74
N GLU A 99 5.12 -12.58 -9.14
CA GLU A 99 4.75 -11.74 -10.30
C GLU A 99 4.64 -12.53 -11.61
N GLY A 100 5.36 -13.67 -11.71
CA GLY A 100 5.35 -14.54 -12.89
C GLY A 100 4.21 -15.58 -12.94
N TYR A 101 3.33 -15.63 -11.93
CA TYR A 101 2.30 -16.65 -11.81
C TYR A 101 0.89 -16.09 -11.98
N ASP A 102 0.00 -16.92 -12.53
CA ASP A 102 -1.43 -16.64 -12.58
C ASP A 102 -2.08 -16.78 -11.19
N LEU A 103 -2.70 -15.68 -10.74
CA LEU A 103 -3.36 -15.56 -9.45
C LEU A 103 -4.88 -15.76 -9.50
N THR A 104 -5.46 -16.16 -10.64
CA THR A 104 -6.92 -16.35 -10.84
C THR A 104 -7.57 -17.41 -9.91
N GLY A 105 -6.77 -18.16 -9.12
CA GLY A 105 -7.26 -19.09 -8.09
C GLY A 105 -7.12 -18.58 -6.64
N PHE A 106 -6.67 -17.34 -6.47
CA PHE A 106 -6.38 -16.72 -5.16
C PHE A 106 -7.11 -15.36 -5.07
N ASP A 107 -8.43 -15.40 -5.29
CA ASP A 107 -9.27 -14.21 -5.48
C ASP A 107 -9.24 -13.23 -4.30
N GLY A 108 -9.06 -13.71 -3.07
CA GLY A 108 -8.86 -12.88 -1.89
C GLY A 108 -7.53 -12.13 -1.98
N PHE A 109 -6.44 -12.86 -2.15
CA PHE A 109 -5.11 -12.27 -2.23
C PHE A 109 -4.93 -11.32 -3.43
N ASP A 110 -5.35 -11.71 -4.63
CA ASP A 110 -5.24 -10.88 -5.85
C ASP A 110 -6.06 -9.58 -5.73
N ARG A 111 -7.28 -9.68 -5.23
CA ARG A 111 -8.13 -8.51 -4.98
C ARG A 111 -7.53 -7.59 -3.93
N ASP A 112 -7.06 -8.13 -2.81
CA ASP A 112 -6.50 -7.34 -1.72
C ASP A 112 -5.21 -6.67 -2.18
N LEU A 113 -4.37 -7.35 -2.96
CA LEU A 113 -3.16 -6.78 -3.56
C LEU A 113 -3.51 -5.59 -4.46
N LYS A 114 -4.50 -5.74 -5.36
CA LYS A 114 -4.98 -4.65 -6.23
C LYS A 114 -5.59 -3.48 -5.46
N LEU A 115 -6.34 -3.76 -4.40
CA LEU A 115 -6.92 -2.73 -3.55
C LEU A 115 -5.83 -1.91 -2.86
N HIS A 116 -4.86 -2.56 -2.23
CA HIS A 116 -3.76 -1.86 -1.56
C HIS A 116 -2.87 -1.12 -2.55
N ASP A 117 -2.67 -1.65 -3.75
CA ASP A 117 -1.98 -0.95 -4.83
C ASP A 117 -2.72 0.32 -5.31
N ARG A 118 -4.04 0.28 -5.35
CA ARG A 118 -4.86 1.46 -5.61
C ARG A 118 -4.77 2.47 -4.48
N LEU A 119 -4.90 2.01 -3.23
CA LEU A 119 -4.81 2.87 -2.04
C LEU A 119 -3.44 3.57 -1.95
N ARG A 120 -2.32 2.86 -2.14
CA ARG A 120 -0.99 3.48 -2.13
C ARG A 120 -0.81 4.52 -3.25
N SER A 121 -1.39 4.28 -4.42
CA SER A 121 -1.31 5.21 -5.55
C SER A 121 -2.06 6.50 -5.25
N MET A 122 -3.25 6.41 -4.64
CA MET A 122 -4.01 7.56 -4.17
C MET A 122 -3.28 8.31 -3.04
N LEU A 123 -2.64 7.60 -2.10
CA LEU A 123 -1.81 8.22 -1.04
C LEU A 123 -0.63 9.01 -1.64
N LEU A 124 0.04 8.46 -2.65
CA LEU A 124 1.14 9.13 -3.34
C LEU A 124 0.66 10.39 -4.08
N GLU A 125 -0.54 10.34 -4.66
CA GLU A 125 -1.16 11.50 -5.30
C GLU A 125 -1.48 12.60 -4.29
N ILE A 126 -2.05 12.25 -3.13
CA ILE A 126 -2.30 13.19 -2.02
C ILE A 126 -1.01 13.92 -1.62
N ILE A 127 0.10 13.18 -1.46
CA ILE A 127 1.41 13.76 -1.11
C ILE A 127 1.87 14.72 -2.20
N THR A 128 1.74 14.33 -3.46
CA THR A 128 2.20 15.11 -4.61
C THR A 128 1.43 16.42 -4.76
N GLN A 129 0.09 16.37 -4.64
CA GLN A 129 -0.77 17.55 -4.70
C GLN A 129 -0.51 18.49 -3.52
N TYR A 130 -0.38 17.94 -2.30
CA TYR A 130 -0.04 18.71 -1.12
C TYR A 130 1.28 19.50 -1.26
N GLU A 131 2.30 18.86 -1.82
CA GLU A 131 3.60 19.49 -2.08
C GLU A 131 3.51 20.57 -3.16
N ALA A 132 2.70 20.36 -4.21
CA ALA A 132 2.51 21.31 -5.29
C ALA A 132 1.80 22.60 -4.81
N GLU A 133 0.75 22.48 -4.00
CA GLU A 133 0.04 23.62 -3.41
C GLU A 133 0.99 24.47 -2.54
N ARG A 134 1.80 23.81 -1.70
CA ARG A 134 2.77 24.49 -0.80
C ARG A 134 3.97 25.12 -1.52
N CYS A 135 4.31 24.64 -2.71
CA CYS A 135 5.33 25.26 -3.57
C CYS A 135 4.77 26.49 -4.30
N SER A 136 3.49 26.45 -4.69
CA SER A 136 2.82 27.54 -5.39
C SER A 136 2.61 28.77 -4.49
N ASP A 137 2.30 28.55 -3.21
CA ASP A 137 2.17 29.62 -2.20
C ASP A 137 3.46 30.42 -1.97
N LYS A 138 4.64 29.86 -2.29
CA LYS A 138 5.93 30.55 -2.13
C LYS A 138 6.25 31.53 -3.27
N ASN A 139 5.52 31.47 -4.39
CA ASN A 139 5.80 32.27 -5.58
C ASN A 139 4.89 33.53 -5.73
N VAL A 140 4.00 33.79 -4.78
CA VAL A 140 3.04 34.91 -4.84
C VAL A 140 3.51 36.16 -4.06
N ASN A 141 4.66 36.10 -3.38
CA ASN A 141 5.25 37.24 -2.68
C ASN A 141 6.60 37.64 -3.29
N ILE A 142 6.59 38.24 -4.48
CA ILE A 142 7.68 39.08 -5.01
C ILE A 142 7.07 40.30 -5.67
#